data_AF-A0A940VZ00-F1
#
_entry.id   AF-A0A940VZ00-F1
#
_cell.length_a   1.000
_cell.length_b   1.000
_cell.length_c   1.000
_cell.angle_alpha   90.00
_cell.angle_beta   90.00
_cell.angle_gamma   90.00
#
_symmetry.space_group_name_H-M   'P 1'
#
loop_
_entity.id
_entity.type
_entity.pdbx_description
1 polymer ?
#
loop_
_entity_poly.entity_id
_entity_poly.type
_entity_poly.pdbx_seq_one_letter_code
_entity_poly.pdbx_strand_id
1 'polypeptide(L)'
;MRNISPYNDIARTTLAVLSIGILIVAVFWIIKPFLLAMVWASMYVVATWPLLIRLEKLLWGKRGLAAAAMTVMLALVFVVPLIAALSIIEANMDRIVAWLTFMNSFALPPPPHWVEALPIIGSKLSAIWHEASVA
;
A
#
# COMPACT_ATOMS: atom_id res chain seq x y z
N MET A 1 54.39 -3.87 -20.16
CA MET A 1 54.02 -3.01 -19.03
C MET A 1 52.76 -2.25 -19.42
N ARG A 2 51.57 -2.65 -18.92
CA ARG A 2 50.31 -1.95 -19.23
C ARG A 2 50.21 -0.75 -18.30
N ASN A 3 50.25 0.46 -18.87
CA ASN A 3 50.01 1.68 -18.13
C ASN A 3 48.54 1.71 -17.67
N ILE A 4 48.31 1.32 -16.42
CA ILE A 4 47.03 1.50 -15.73
C ILE A 4 46.95 3.00 -15.42
N SER A 5 46.13 3.72 -16.18
CA SER A 5 45.92 5.16 -15.95
C SER A 5 45.20 5.34 -14.61
N PRO A 6 45.81 6.05 -13.62
CA PRO A 6 45.19 6.28 -12.31
C PRO A 6 43.89 7.09 -12.39
N TYR A 7 43.61 7.72 -13.53
CA TYR A 7 42.40 8.54 -13.74
C TYR A 7 41.11 7.72 -13.69
N ASN A 8 41.12 6.49 -14.23
CA ASN A 8 39.93 5.64 -14.21
C ASN A 8 39.55 5.16 -12.80
N ASP A 9 40.53 5.08 -11.89
CA ASP A 9 40.30 4.53 -10.55
C ASP A 9 39.66 5.57 -9.61
N ILE A 10 40.04 6.84 -9.75
CA ILE A 10 39.42 7.94 -8.99
C ILE A 10 37.99 8.16 -9.46
N ALA A 11 37.74 8.18 -10.77
CA ALA A 11 36.40 8.30 -11.33
C ALA A 11 35.50 7.11 -10.90
N ARG A 12 36.04 5.88 -10.95
CA ARG A 12 35.33 4.66 -10.53
C ARG A 12 35.03 4.67 -9.04
N THR A 13 36.01 5.03 -8.21
CA THR A 13 35.84 5.10 -6.74
C THR A 13 34.83 6.19 -6.37
N THR A 14 34.89 7.36 -7.02
CA THR A 14 33.96 8.46 -6.78
C THR A 14 32.54 8.08 -7.18
N LEU A 15 32.34 7.45 -8.35
CA LEU A 15 31.05 6.93 -8.77
C LEU A 15 30.53 5.83 -7.84
N ALA A 16 31.39 4.92 -7.36
CA ALA A 16 31.01 3.89 -6.41
C ALA A 16 30.54 4.49 -5.08
N VAL A 17 31.28 5.46 -4.54
CA VAL A 17 30.89 6.17 -3.30
C VAL A 17 29.58 6.93 -3.48
N LEU A 18 29.41 7.64 -4.61
CA LEU A 18 28.15 8.31 -4.94
C LEU A 18 26.97 7.33 -5.03
N SER A 19 27.18 6.19 -5.69
CA SER A 19 26.15 5.16 -5.83
C SER A 19 25.74 4.59 -4.47
N ILE A 20 26.71 4.31 -3.60
CA ILE A 20 26.44 3.86 -2.22
C ILE A 20 25.66 4.95 -1.46
N GLY A 21 26.06 6.22 -1.57
CA GLY A 21 25.35 7.33 -0.95
C GLY A 21 23.89 7.43 -1.40
N ILE A 22 23.65 7.32 -2.71
CA ILE A 22 22.30 7.33 -3.30
C ILE A 22 21.49 6.12 -2.78
N LEU A 23 22.09 4.93 -2.72
CA LEU A 23 21.43 3.73 -2.20
C LEU A 23 21.02 3.91 -0.73
N ILE A 24 21.89 4.47 0.11
CA ILE A 24 21.57 4.73 1.52
C ILE A 24 20.39 5.70 1.64
N VAL A 25 20.39 6.79 0.88
CA VAL A 25 19.29 7.77 0.87
C VAL A 25 17.99 7.14 0.36
N ALA A 26 18.05 6.36 -0.72
CA ALA A 26 16.89 5.67 -1.28
C ALA A 26 16.28 4.68 -0.29
N VAL A 27 17.12 3.86 0.37
CA VAL A 27 16.68 2.92 1.41
C VAL A 27 16.00 3.68 2.56
N PHE A 28 16.60 4.77 3.03
CA PHE A 28 16.00 5.56 4.10
C PHE A 28 14.66 6.20 3.69
N TRP A 29 14.56 6.68 2.45
CA TRP A 29 13.32 7.24 1.90
C TRP A 29 12.20 6.20 1.83
N ILE A 30 12.52 4.97 1.40
CA ILE A 30 11.57 3.87 1.32
C ILE A 30 11.13 3.43 2.72
N ILE A 31 12.05 3.36 3.69
CA ILE A 31 11.74 2.93 5.07
C ILE A 31 10.99 4.02 5.85
N LYS A 32 11.17 5.31 5.54
CA LYS A 32 10.56 6.45 6.23
C LYS A 32 9.07 6.29 6.58
N PRO A 33 8.15 5.94 5.64
CA PRO A 33 6.74 5.75 5.98
C PRO A 33 6.49 4.57 6.93
N PHE A 34 7.38 3.59 6.97
CA PHE A 34 7.27 2.41 7.83
C PHE A 34 7.83 2.63 9.23
N LEU A 35 8.65 3.67 9.45
CA LEU A 35 9.24 3.93 10.77
C LEU A 35 8.18 4.06 11.86
N LEU A 36 7.09 4.77 11.58
CA LEU A 36 5.98 4.92 12.51
C LEU A 36 5.35 3.56 12.83
N ALA A 37 5.07 2.75 11.81
CA ALA A 37 4.55 1.40 11.98
C ALA A 37 5.51 0.50 12.78
N MET A 38 6.83 0.66 12.59
CA MET A 38 7.85 -0.11 13.29
C MET A 38 7.95 0.26 14.78
N VAL A 39 7.80 1.54 15.11
CA VAL A 39 7.69 2.01 16.51
C VAL A 39 6.43 1.46 17.16
N TRP A 40 5.29 1.48 16.47
CA TRP A 40 4.07 0.87 16.99
C TRP A 40 4.23 -0.64 17.17
N ALA A 41 4.80 -1.34 16.19
CA ALA A 41 5.04 -2.77 16.25
C ALA A 41 5.95 -3.15 17.44
N SER A 42 7.00 -2.38 17.71
CA SER A 42 7.86 -2.64 18.87
C SER A 42 7.09 -2.50 20.18
N MET A 43 6.19 -1.53 20.30
CA MET A 43 5.29 -1.39 21.45
C MET A 43 4.39 -2.62 21.64
N TYR A 44 3.79 -3.13 20.56
CA TYR A 44 2.98 -4.35 20.61
C TYR A 44 3.80 -5.59 20.98
N VAL A 45 5.01 -5.74 20.43
CA VAL A 45 5.92 -6.85 20.75
C VAL A 45 6.28 -6.84 22.23
N VAL A 46 6.65 -5.69 22.78
CA VAL A 46 6.96 -5.54 24.21
C VAL A 46 5.74 -5.88 25.07
N ALA A 47 4.56 -5.40 24.69
CA ALA A 47 3.32 -5.71 25.40
C ALA A 47 2.91 -7.20 25.30
N THR A 48 3.25 -7.87 24.19
CA THR A 48 2.88 -9.26 23.91
C THR A 48 3.94 -10.25 24.41
N TRP A 49 5.15 -9.81 24.74
CA TRP A 49 6.21 -10.63 25.33
C TRP A 49 5.75 -11.52 26.52
N PRO A 50 5.00 -11.02 27.53
CA PRO A 50 4.50 -11.88 28.60
C PRO A 50 3.54 -12.97 28.09
N LEU A 51 2.82 -12.74 27.00
CA LEU A 51 1.94 -13.73 26.38
C LEU A 51 2.76 -14.85 25.74
N LEU A 52 3.86 -14.52 25.05
CA LEU A 52 4.82 -15.50 24.52
C LEU A 52 5.36 -16.38 25.65
N ILE A 53 5.79 -15.79 26.78
CA ILE A 53 6.31 -16.54 27.93
C ILE A 53 5.23 -17.45 28.54
N ARG A 54 3.96 -16.99 28.60
CA ARG A 54 2.84 -17.82 29.07
C ARG A 54 2.58 -19.00 28.13
N LEU A 55 2.62 -18.79 26.81
CA LEU A 55 2.53 -19.88 25.83
C LEU A 55 3.71 -20.84 25.94
N GLU A 56 4.93 -20.34 26.13
CA GLU A 56 6.14 -21.15 26.33
C GLU A 56 6.00 -22.05 27.57
N LYS A 57 5.47 -21.51 28.67
CA LYS A 57 5.18 -22.29 29.88
C LYS A 57 4.07 -23.32 29.66
N LEU A 58 3.03 -22.99 28.90
CA LEU A 58 1.94 -23.91 28.57
C LEU A 58 2.39 -25.05 27.66
N LEU A 59 3.36 -24.80 26.78
CA LEU A 59 3.91 -25.75 25.80
C LEU A 59 5.18 -26.46 26.31
N TRP A 60 5.21 -26.77 27.61
CA TRP A 60 6.29 -27.54 28.26
C TRP A 60 7.70 -26.92 28.16
N GLY A 61 7.80 -25.59 28.07
CA GLY A 61 9.09 -24.88 28.02
C GLY A 61 9.84 -25.03 26.69
N LYS A 62 9.22 -25.62 25.67
CA LYS A 62 9.83 -25.76 24.34
C LYS A 62 9.58 -24.51 23.49
N ARG A 63 10.56 -23.60 23.47
CA ARG A 63 10.55 -22.37 22.65
C ARG A 63 10.16 -22.58 21.19
N GLY A 64 10.61 -23.67 20.57
CA GLY A 64 10.29 -23.98 19.17
C GLY A 64 8.80 -24.23 18.92
N LEU A 65 8.11 -24.92 19.85
CA LEU A 65 6.67 -25.16 19.74
C LEU A 65 5.86 -23.87 19.98
N ALA A 66 6.29 -23.05 20.94
CA ALA A 66 5.67 -21.76 21.20
C ALA A 66 5.82 -20.80 20.01
N ALA A 67 7.00 -20.75 19.39
CA ALA A 67 7.24 -19.97 18.19
C ALA A 67 6.39 -20.46 17.02
N ALA A 68 6.36 -21.78 16.76
CA ALA A 68 5.52 -22.34 15.69
C ALA A 68 4.03 -22.05 15.92
N ALA A 69 3.54 -22.22 17.14
CA ALA A 69 2.15 -21.90 17.50
C ALA A 69 1.83 -20.41 17.29
N MET A 70 2.73 -19.51 17.71
CA MET A 70 2.59 -18.08 17.46
C MET A 70 2.60 -17.75 15.97
N THR A 71 3.50 -18.35 15.19
CA THR A 71 3.57 -18.15 13.73
C THR A 71 2.27 -18.60 13.06
N VAL A 72 1.73 -19.76 13.43
CA VAL A 72 0.45 -20.24 12.91
C VAL A 72 -0.68 -19.31 13.31
N MET A 73 -0.72 -18.86 14.57
CA MET A 73 -1.73 -17.93 15.05
C MET A 73 -1.69 -16.59 14.30
N LEU A 74 -0.50 -16.00 14.16
CA LEU A 74 -0.28 -14.78 13.38
C LEU A 74 -0.66 -14.97 11.91
N ALA A 75 -0.27 -16.10 11.30
CA ALA A 75 -0.64 -16.42 9.93
C ALA A 75 -2.15 -16.49 9.78
N LEU A 76 -2.88 -17.14 10.69
CA LEU A 76 -4.34 -17.17 10.68
C LEU A 76 -4.93 -15.76 10.83
N VAL A 77 -4.40 -14.94 11.74
CA VAL A 77 -4.85 -13.55 11.93
C VAL A 77 -4.68 -12.70 10.68
N PHE A 78 -3.73 -12.99 9.79
CA PHE A 78 -3.58 -12.29 8.50
C PHE A 78 -4.35 -12.95 7.35
N VAL A 79 -4.30 -14.27 7.24
CA VAL A 79 -4.90 -15.04 6.14
C VAL A 79 -6.43 -15.01 6.23
N VAL A 80 -7.01 -15.09 7.42
CA VAL A 80 -8.47 -15.10 7.59
C VAL A 80 -9.10 -13.78 7.14
N PRO A 81 -8.64 -12.59 7.59
CA PRO A 81 -9.16 -11.32 7.08
C PRO A 81 -8.88 -11.12 5.60
N LEU A 82 -7.77 -11.63 5.07
CA LEU A 82 -7.46 -11.52 3.64
C LEU A 82 -8.48 -12.31 2.81
N ILE A 83 -8.76 -13.57 3.18
CA ILE A 83 -9.78 -14.38 2.52
C ILE A 83 -11.16 -13.75 2.69
N ALA A 84 -11.49 -13.23 3.88
CA ALA A 84 -12.74 -12.53 4.13
C ALA A 84 -12.86 -11.23 3.29
N ALA A 85 -11.77 -10.48 3.11
CA ALA A 85 -11.76 -9.30 2.27
C ALA A 85 -12.00 -9.67 0.79
N LEU A 86 -11.37 -10.75 0.31
CA LEU A 86 -11.59 -11.26 -1.05
C LEU A 86 -13.04 -11.72 -1.25
N SER A 87 -13.64 -12.41 -0.27
CA SER A 87 -15.03 -12.86 -0.37
C SER A 87 -16.04 -11.70 -0.30
N ILE A 88 -15.74 -10.64 0.46
CA ILE A 88 -16.54 -9.40 0.44
C ILE A 88 -16.48 -8.75 -0.95
N ILE A 89 -15.30 -8.74 -1.60
CA ILE A 89 -15.17 -8.20 -2.95
C ILE A 89 -16.04 -9.00 -3.91
N GLU A 90 -15.95 -10.34 -3.91
CA GLU A 90 -16.78 -11.21 -4.76
C GLU A 90 -18.29 -11.03 -4.49
N ALA A 91 -18.72 -11.07 -3.22
CA ALA A 91 -20.12 -10.90 -2.84
C ALA A 91 -20.65 -9.50 -3.16
N ASN A 92 -19.78 -8.49 -3.15
CA ASN A 92 -20.13 -7.13 -3.53
C ASN A 92 -19.85 -6.85 -5.01
N MET A 93 -19.31 -7.78 -5.82
CA MET A 93 -19.13 -7.52 -7.26
C MET A 93 -20.46 -7.28 -7.95
N ASP A 94 -21.46 -8.12 -7.68
CA ASP A 94 -22.81 -7.92 -8.21
C ASP A 94 -23.41 -6.59 -7.72
N ARG A 95 -23.08 -6.19 -6.49
CA ARG A 95 -23.58 -4.94 -5.88
C ARG A 95 -22.85 -3.70 -6.37
N ILE A 96 -21.56 -3.79 -6.67
CA ILE A 96 -20.70 -2.75 -7.23
C ILE A 96 -21.03 -2.57 -8.71
N VAL A 97 -21.23 -3.67 -9.45
CA VAL A 97 -21.75 -3.64 -10.82
C VAL A 97 -23.16 -3.09 -10.82
N ALA A 98 -24.04 -3.51 -9.89
CA ALA A 98 -25.36 -2.94 -9.74
C ALA A 98 -25.31 -1.45 -9.39
N TRP A 99 -24.39 -0.99 -8.52
CA TRP A 99 -24.17 0.42 -8.20
C TRP A 99 -23.62 1.20 -9.39
N LEU A 100 -22.71 0.61 -10.18
CA LEU A 100 -22.19 1.18 -11.41
C LEU A 100 -23.30 1.31 -12.45
N THR A 101 -24.15 0.28 -12.62
CA THR A 101 -25.33 0.37 -13.49
C THR A 101 -26.40 1.28 -12.92
N PHE A 102 -26.56 1.40 -11.60
CA PHE A 102 -27.46 2.37 -10.99
C PHE A 102 -26.97 3.80 -11.23
N MET A 103 -25.67 4.07 -11.08
CA MET A 103 -25.04 5.33 -11.46
C MET A 103 -25.14 5.61 -12.97
N ASN A 104 -25.09 4.57 -13.81
CA ASN A 104 -25.26 4.71 -15.27
C ASN A 104 -26.73 4.80 -15.71
N SER A 105 -27.67 4.31 -14.90
CA SER A 105 -29.12 4.39 -15.14
C SER A 105 -29.77 5.65 -14.56
N PHE A 106 -29.04 6.41 -13.74
CA PHE A 106 -29.28 7.84 -13.62
C PHE A 106 -28.79 8.48 -14.92
N ALA A 107 -29.66 8.47 -15.93
CA ALA A 107 -29.50 9.34 -17.09
C ALA A 107 -29.14 10.73 -16.57
N LEU A 108 -27.93 11.20 -16.89
CA LEU A 108 -27.43 12.50 -16.45
C LEU A 108 -28.50 13.53 -16.82
N PRO A 109 -29.19 14.18 -15.85
CA PRO A 109 -30.17 15.19 -16.18
C PRO A 109 -29.49 16.29 -17.00
N PRO A 110 -30.23 16.96 -17.91
CA PRO A 110 -29.66 17.99 -18.77
C PRO A 110 -28.88 19.01 -17.94
N PRO A 111 -27.74 19.51 -18.45
CA PRO A 111 -26.83 20.33 -17.68
C PRO A 111 -27.58 21.53 -17.09
N PRO A 112 -27.51 21.77 -15.77
CA PRO A 112 -28.17 22.90 -15.15
C PRO A 112 -27.64 24.23 -15.71
N HIS A 113 -28.51 25.22 -15.94
CA HIS A 113 -28.15 26.52 -16.55
C HIS A 113 -27.01 27.29 -15.84
N TRP A 114 -26.70 26.97 -14.57
CA TRP A 114 -25.57 27.57 -13.85
C TRP A 114 -24.20 27.06 -14.34
N VAL A 115 -24.16 25.89 -14.98
CA VAL A 115 -22.93 25.31 -15.56
C VAL A 115 -22.52 26.09 -16.81
N GLU A 116 -23.48 26.57 -17.60
CA GLU A 116 -23.25 27.46 -18.75
C GLU A 116 -22.81 28.87 -18.32
N ALA A 117 -23.20 29.30 -17.12
CA ALA A 117 -22.88 30.62 -16.58
C ALA A 117 -21.43 30.76 -16.09
N LEU A 118 -20.62 29.69 -16.13
CA LEU A 118 -19.20 29.73 -15.75
C LEU A 118 -18.33 30.31 -16.89
N PRO A 119 -17.76 31.52 -16.73
CA PRO A 119 -17.16 32.28 -17.85
C PRO A 119 -15.87 31.69 -18.42
N ILE A 120 -15.23 30.73 -17.74
CA ILE A 120 -13.93 30.16 -18.15
C ILE A 120 -14.04 28.69 -18.60
N ILE A 121 -14.97 27.92 -18.04
CA ILE A 121 -15.04 26.45 -18.22
C ILE A 121 -16.45 25.98 -18.64
N GLY A 122 -17.45 26.86 -18.59
CA GLY A 122 -18.86 26.49 -18.77
C GLY A 122 -19.19 25.90 -20.15
N SER A 123 -18.61 26.44 -21.23
CA SER A 123 -18.82 25.90 -22.58
C SER A 123 -18.16 24.54 -22.82
N LYS A 124 -17.01 24.28 -22.20
CA LYS A 124 -16.33 22.96 -22.30
C LYS A 124 -17.02 21.91 -21.44
N LEU A 125 -17.44 22.30 -20.24
CA LEU A 125 -18.09 21.41 -19.29
C LEU A 125 -19.51 21.03 -19.73
N SER A 126 -20.26 21.98 -20.31
CA SER A 126 -21.57 21.71 -20.92
C SER A 126 -21.48 20.79 -22.14
N ALA A 127 -20.48 20.96 -23.01
CA ALA A 127 -20.26 20.07 -24.15
C ALA A 127 -19.97 18.61 -23.73
N ILE A 128 -19.08 18.43 -22.75
CA ILE A 128 -18.75 17.10 -22.19
C ILE A 128 -19.95 16.48 -21.48
N TRP A 129 -20.74 17.29 -20.77
CA TRP A 129 -21.96 16.84 -20.09
C TRP A 129 -23.04 16.42 -21.10
N HIS A 130 -23.18 17.16 -22.19
CA HIS A 130 -24.09 16.81 -23.27
C HIS A 130 -23.69 15.49 -23.94
N GLU A 131 -22.41 15.29 -24.24
CA GLU A 131 -21.91 14.05 -24.82
C GLU A 131 -22.13 12.84 -23.90
N ALA A 132 -21.93 13.01 -22.59
CA ALA A 132 -22.17 11.97 -21.59
C ALA A 132 -23.67 11.72 -21.30
N SER A 133 -24.56 12.67 -21.58
CA SER A 133 -26.01 12.52 -21.39
C SER A 133 -26.74 11.85 -22.56
N VAL A 134 -26.08 11.72 -23.72
CA VAL A 134 -26.68 11.17 -24.97
C VAL A 134 -26.15 9.74 -25.27
N ALA A 135 -25.18 9.24 -24.48
CA ALA A 135 -24.68 7.88 -24.51
C ALA A 135 -25.33 7.01 -23.43
#